data_AF-A0A1E3HI67-F1
#
_entry.id   AF-A0A1E3HI67-F1
#
_cell.length_a   1.000
_cell.length_b   1.000
_cell.length_c   1.000
_cell.angle_alpha   90.00
_cell.angle_beta   90.00
_cell.angle_gamma   90.00
#
_symmetry.space_group_name_H-M   'P 1'
#
loop_
_entity.id
_entity.type
_entity.pdbx_description
1 polymer ?
#
loop_
_entity_poly.entity_id
_entity_poly.type
_entity_poly.pdbx_seq_one_letter_code
_entity_poly.pdbx_strand_id
1 'polypeptide(L)'
;MSTLRTRINRQPILHTLSCPDSLAEPIKIELDDPIAEHSSSVLFFLSLISGKQLEDILRMFPLKMVLTFHAVMLFVKKWDCMLASNMMDMWLIELARSRHLHREIKPLDVFIIAAKADKVLAAEHVVMRYKRAPVTRPITL
;
A
#
# COMPACT_ATOMS: atom_id res chain seq x y z
N MET A 1 32.00 21.72 25.03
CA MET A 1 31.79 20.35 24.51
C MET A 1 30.35 20.21 24.09
N SER A 2 30.17 20.02 22.78
CA SER A 2 28.92 19.87 22.04
C SER A 2 28.24 18.53 22.33
N THR A 3 26.91 18.51 22.34
CA THR A 3 26.19 17.45 21.61
C THR A 3 24.85 17.97 21.12
N LEU A 4 24.75 18.03 19.79
CA LEU A 4 23.59 18.44 19.02
C LEU A 4 22.41 17.50 19.29
N ARG A 5 21.26 18.07 19.67
CA ARG A 5 19.96 17.42 19.44
C ARG A 5 19.52 17.77 18.02
N THR A 6 19.89 16.93 17.07
CA THR A 6 19.39 16.99 15.70
C THR A 6 17.90 16.64 15.73
N ARG A 7 17.05 17.67 15.65
CA ARG A 7 15.62 17.50 15.37
C ARG A 7 15.52 16.91 13.96
N ILE A 8 15.04 15.67 13.88
CA ILE A 8 14.65 15.04 12.61
C ILE A 8 13.47 15.85 12.08
N ASN A 9 13.77 16.70 11.09
CA ASN A 9 12.82 17.58 10.43
C ASN A 9 11.97 16.71 9.50
N ARG A 10 10.84 16.19 10.01
CA ARG A 10 9.80 15.54 9.19
C ARG A 10 8.99 16.62 8.49
N GLN A 11 9.51 17.17 7.40
CA GLN A 11 8.68 17.96 6.50
C GLN A 11 8.20 17.08 5.34
N PRO A 12 6.90 17.14 4.98
CA PRO A 12 6.38 16.43 3.83
C PRO A 12 6.97 17.03 2.54
N ILE A 13 7.72 16.21 1.80
CA ILE A 13 8.49 16.59 0.59
C ILE A 13 7.60 17.24 -0.49
N LEU A 14 6.29 16.94 -0.48
CA LEU A 14 5.34 17.40 -1.50
C LEU A 14 4.86 18.85 -1.31
N HIS A 15 4.93 19.43 -0.11
CA HIS A 15 4.45 20.80 0.13
C HIS A 15 5.45 21.89 -0.27
N THR A 16 6.68 21.52 -0.60
CA THR A 16 7.77 22.44 -1.00
C THR A 16 7.93 22.60 -2.50
N LEU A 17 7.16 21.87 -3.32
CA LEU A 17 7.18 22.03 -4.77
C LEU A 17 6.38 23.28 -5.15
N SER A 18 7.02 24.44 -5.00
CA SER A 18 6.58 25.68 -5.64
C SER A 18 6.44 25.41 -7.14
N CYS A 19 5.36 25.89 -7.77
CA CYS A 19 5.13 25.71 -9.21
C CYS A 19 6.38 26.18 -9.96
N PRO A 20 7.09 25.30 -10.69
CA PRO A 20 8.29 25.72 -11.40
C PRO A 20 7.88 26.67 -12.51
N ASP A 21 8.54 27.84 -12.56
CA ASP A 21 8.48 28.71 -13.73
C ASP A 21 8.76 27.87 -14.98
N SER A 22 8.00 28.11 -16.05
CA SER A 22 7.93 27.30 -17.29
C SER A 22 9.25 27.03 -18.03
N LEU A 23 10.38 27.56 -17.53
CA LEU A 23 11.74 27.41 -18.07
C LEU A 23 12.73 26.75 -17.10
N ALA A 24 12.30 26.34 -15.90
CA ALA A 24 13.16 25.67 -14.94
C ALA A 24 13.43 24.21 -15.35
N GLU A 25 14.66 23.74 -15.16
CA GLU A 25 15.02 22.33 -15.35
C GLU A 25 14.08 21.40 -14.56
N PRO A 26 13.79 20.19 -15.06
CA PRO A 26 12.94 19.24 -14.36
C PRO A 26 13.46 19.00 -12.94
N ILE A 27 12.56 19.10 -11.95
CA ILE A 27 12.91 18.83 -10.56
C ILE A 27 13.36 17.36 -10.45
N LYS A 28 14.63 17.17 -10.11
CA LYS A 28 15.18 15.84 -9.85
C LYS A 28 14.73 15.38 -8.46
N ILE A 29 13.93 14.32 -8.43
CA ILE A 29 13.49 13.66 -7.20
C ILE A 29 14.36 12.41 -7.00
N GLU A 30 15.06 12.34 -5.88
CA GLU A 30 15.87 11.18 -5.50
C GLU A 30 15.06 10.22 -4.62
N LEU A 31 15.20 8.93 -4.89
CA LEU A 31 14.55 7.84 -4.18
C LEU A 31 15.64 7.02 -3.47
N ASP A 32 15.59 6.96 -2.14
CA ASP A 32 16.66 6.45 -1.28
C ASP A 32 16.23 5.28 -0.38
N ASP A 33 14.94 4.95 -0.32
CA ASP A 33 14.43 3.81 0.44
C ASP A 33 14.31 2.57 -0.44
N PRO A 34 15.22 1.57 -0.29
CA PRO A 34 15.21 0.38 -1.14
C PRO A 34 14.01 -0.54 -0.89
N ILE A 35 13.28 -0.37 0.22
CA ILE A 35 12.11 -1.16 0.58
C ILE A 35 10.85 -0.53 0.00
N ALA A 36 10.69 0.79 0.13
CA ALA A 36 9.48 1.51 -0.23
C ALA A 36 9.52 2.16 -1.62
N GLU A 37 10.69 2.51 -2.14
CA GLU A 37 10.85 3.37 -3.33
C GLU A 37 11.44 2.63 -4.53
N HIS A 38 11.04 1.37 -4.72
CA HIS A 38 11.35 0.64 -5.94
C HIS A 38 10.39 1.01 -7.08
N SER A 39 10.78 0.77 -8.33
CA SER A 39 9.99 1.16 -9.51
C SER A 39 8.53 0.68 -9.48
N SER A 40 8.26 -0.53 -8.95
CA SER A 40 6.89 -1.05 -8.85
C SER A 40 6.00 -0.32 -7.84
N SER A 41 6.50 0.17 -6.71
CA SER A 41 5.71 0.89 -5.72
C SER A 41 5.43 2.31 -6.20
N VAL A 42 6.40 2.94 -6.87
CA VAL A 42 6.22 4.22 -7.56
C VAL A 42 5.16 4.08 -8.67
N LEU A 43 5.26 3.05 -9.52
CA LEU A 43 4.28 2.82 -10.58
C LEU A 43 2.87 2.53 -10.02
N PHE A 44 2.79 1.79 -8.91
CA PHE A 44 1.53 1.55 -8.20
C PHE A 44 0.97 2.88 -7.69
N PHE A 45 1.77 3.66 -6.96
CA PHE A 45 1.38 4.96 -6.41
C PHE A 45 0.88 5.91 -7.51
N LEU A 46 1.63 6.03 -8.61
CA LEU A 46 1.24 6.85 -9.76
C LEU A 46 -0.07 6.37 -10.39
N SER A 47 -0.26 5.06 -10.52
CA SER A 47 -1.50 4.48 -11.04
C SER A 47 -2.68 4.78 -10.11
N LEU A 48 -2.48 4.67 -8.80
CA LEU A 48 -3.47 4.99 -7.77
C LEU A 48 -3.91 6.46 -7.86
N ILE A 49 -2.97 7.40 -7.85
CA ILE A 49 -3.31 8.85 -7.89
C ILE A 49 -3.82 9.31 -9.25
N SER A 50 -3.53 8.56 -10.32
CA SER A 50 -4.09 8.79 -11.65
C SER A 50 -5.54 8.29 -11.79
N GLY A 51 -6.12 7.72 -10.72
CA GLY A 51 -7.50 7.25 -10.70
C GLY A 51 -7.71 5.90 -11.39
N LYS A 52 -6.66 5.08 -11.55
CA LYS A 52 -6.87 3.71 -12.03
C LYS A 52 -7.64 2.88 -11.00
N GLN A 53 -8.46 1.97 -11.50
CA GLN A 53 -9.24 1.08 -10.66
C GLN A 53 -8.36 0.01 -10.01
N LEU A 54 -8.78 -0.49 -8.85
CA LEU A 54 -8.09 -1.52 -8.10
C LEU A 54 -7.77 -2.74 -8.96
N GLU A 55 -8.75 -3.26 -9.71
CA GLU A 55 -8.58 -4.45 -10.55
C GLU A 55 -7.49 -4.29 -11.61
N ASP A 56 -7.41 -3.12 -12.25
CA ASP A 56 -6.40 -2.84 -13.26
C ASP A 56 -4.99 -2.83 -12.65
N ILE A 57 -4.86 -2.24 -11.45
CA ILE A 57 -3.59 -2.22 -10.74
C ILE A 57 -3.20 -3.63 -10.28
N LEU A 58 -4.15 -4.44 -9.78
CA LEU A 58 -3.86 -5.82 -9.38
C LEU A 58 -3.31 -6.64 -10.55
N ARG A 59 -3.86 -6.46 -11.76
CA ARG A 59 -3.39 -7.13 -12.99
C ARG A 59 -1.99 -6.70 -13.43
N MET A 60 -1.51 -5.52 -13.03
CA MET A 60 -0.14 -5.07 -13.32
C MET A 60 0.91 -5.83 -12.50
N PHE A 61 0.54 -6.46 -11.38
CA PHE A 61 1.51 -7.05 -10.43
C PHE A 61 1.14 -8.47 -9.92
N PRO A 62 0.80 -9.43 -10.80
CA PRO A 62 0.16 -10.70 -10.42
C PRO A 62 1.04 -11.63 -9.54
N LEU A 63 2.37 -11.52 -9.59
CA LEU A 63 3.28 -12.41 -8.86
C LEU A 63 3.94 -11.78 -7.64
N LYS A 64 3.77 -10.47 -7.42
CA LYS A 64 4.45 -9.72 -6.36
C LYS A 64 3.50 -8.86 -5.53
N MET A 65 2.20 -9.14 -5.61
CA MET A 65 1.15 -8.27 -5.09
C MET A 65 1.34 -7.89 -3.62
N VAL A 66 1.60 -8.87 -2.74
CA VAL A 66 1.82 -8.63 -1.30
C VAL A 66 2.99 -7.68 -1.05
N LEU A 67 4.11 -7.90 -1.74
CA LEU A 67 5.31 -7.08 -1.58
C LEU A 67 5.07 -5.67 -2.12
N THR A 68 4.52 -5.54 -3.33
CA THR A 68 4.23 -4.25 -3.95
C THR A 68 3.23 -3.44 -3.14
N PHE A 69 2.16 -4.07 -2.64
CA PHE A 69 1.12 -3.41 -1.85
C PHE A 69 1.66 -2.95 -0.50
N HIS A 70 2.48 -3.76 0.16
CA HIS A 70 3.16 -3.36 1.38
C HIS A 70 4.14 -2.19 1.14
N ALA A 71 4.96 -2.29 0.08
CA ALA A 71 5.92 -1.24 -0.26
C ALA A 71 5.24 0.09 -0.60
N VAL A 72 4.12 0.07 -1.34
CA VAL A 72 3.39 1.31 -1.64
C VAL A 72 2.70 1.90 -0.40
N MET A 73 2.26 1.09 0.58
CA MET A 73 1.80 1.65 1.86
C MET A 73 2.92 2.34 2.63
N LEU A 74 4.14 1.77 2.62
CA LEU A 74 5.31 2.44 3.20
C LEU A 74 5.66 3.72 2.44
N PHE A 75 5.60 3.68 1.10
CA PHE A 75 5.83 4.84 0.24
C PHE A 75 4.86 5.97 0.57
N VAL A 76 3.56 5.68 0.56
CA VAL A 76 2.50 6.66 0.85
C VAL A 76 2.66 7.28 2.23
N LYS A 77 3.04 6.48 3.23
CA LYS A 77 3.33 6.95 4.59
C LYS A 77 4.57 7.84 4.65
N LYS A 78 5.64 7.49 3.93
CA LYS A 78 6.88 8.27 3.84
C LYS A 78 6.65 9.62 3.17
N TRP A 79 5.85 9.63 2.11
CA TRP A 79 5.55 10.80 1.29
C TRP A 79 4.36 11.62 1.80
N ASP A 80 3.75 11.22 2.93
CA ASP A 80 2.64 11.90 3.59
C ASP A 80 1.45 12.21 2.66
N CYS A 81 1.14 11.29 1.75
CA CYS A 81 0.04 11.47 0.80
C CYS A 81 -1.28 10.94 1.40
N MET A 82 -2.00 11.82 2.10
CA MET A 82 -3.26 11.47 2.78
C MET A 82 -4.31 10.85 1.84
N LEU A 83 -4.45 11.37 0.61
CA LEU A 83 -5.39 10.84 -0.38
C LEU A 83 -5.08 9.37 -0.73
N ALA A 84 -3.83 9.09 -1.07
CA ALA A 84 -3.39 7.74 -1.39
C ALA A 84 -3.53 6.81 -0.18
N SER A 85 -3.24 7.30 1.04
CA SER A 85 -3.39 6.50 2.25
C SER A 85 -4.84 6.07 2.47
N ASN A 86 -5.78 7.01 2.31
CA ASN A 86 -7.20 6.74 2.48
C ASN A 86 -7.73 5.76 1.41
N MET A 87 -7.30 5.91 0.16
CA MET A 87 -7.67 4.97 -0.91
C MET A 87 -7.14 3.56 -0.64
N MET A 88 -5.89 3.44 -0.18
CA MET A 88 -5.28 2.16 0.15
C MET A 88 -6.02 1.45 1.29
N ASP A 89 -6.43 2.20 2.32
CA ASP A 89 -7.23 1.66 3.44
C ASP A 89 -8.60 1.17 2.98
N MET A 90 -9.26 1.95 2.12
CA MET A 90 -10.55 1.57 1.53
C MET A 90 -10.43 0.28 0.72
N TRP A 91 -9.43 0.19 -0.17
CA TRP A 91 -9.19 -1.00 -0.99
C TRP A 91 -8.85 -2.21 -0.14
N LEU A 92 -8.08 -2.06 0.93
CA LEU A 92 -7.74 -3.18 1.80
C LEU A 92 -8.98 -3.75 2.50
N ILE A 93 -9.91 -2.88 2.93
CA ILE A 93 -11.19 -3.30 3.49
C ILE A 93 -12.09 -3.94 2.43
N GLU A 94 -12.14 -3.41 1.21
CA GLU A 94 -12.88 -3.99 0.09
C GLU A 94 -12.38 -5.41 -0.21
N LEU A 95 -11.06 -5.57 -0.36
CA LEU A 95 -10.40 -6.85 -0.56
C LEU A 95 -10.67 -7.84 0.57
N ALA A 96 -10.67 -7.38 1.82
CA ALA A 96 -10.97 -8.22 2.98
C ALA A 96 -12.42 -8.72 2.99
N ARG A 97 -13.35 -7.98 2.38
CA ARG A 97 -14.78 -8.33 2.30
C ARG A 97 -15.13 -9.17 1.07
N SER A 98 -14.41 -8.97 -0.04
CA SER A 98 -14.71 -9.57 -1.34
C SER A 98 -14.58 -11.11 -1.36
N ARG A 99 -15.56 -11.79 -1.97
CA ARG A 99 -15.56 -13.25 -2.15
C ARG A 99 -14.83 -13.67 -3.43
N HIS A 100 -13.50 -13.56 -3.46
CA HIS A 100 -12.69 -13.91 -4.65
C HIS A 100 -13.03 -13.07 -5.89
N LEU A 101 -13.41 -11.80 -5.68
CA LEU A 101 -13.72 -10.87 -6.78
C LEU A 101 -12.50 -10.67 -7.69
N HIS A 102 -11.30 -10.79 -7.12
CA HIS A 102 -10.03 -10.63 -7.83
C HIS A 102 -9.25 -11.94 -7.76
N ARG A 103 -8.78 -12.44 -8.91
CA ARG A 103 -8.04 -13.70 -9.01
C ARG A 103 -6.58 -13.54 -8.59
N GLU A 104 -6.09 -12.32 -8.68
CA GLU A 104 -4.71 -11.90 -8.49
C GLU A 104 -4.31 -11.85 -7.00
N ILE A 105 -5.29 -11.77 -6.10
CA ILE A 105 -5.04 -11.63 -4.65
C ILE A 105 -5.95 -12.54 -3.83
N LYS A 106 -5.36 -13.35 -2.96
CA LYS A 106 -6.08 -14.29 -2.10
C LYS A 106 -6.38 -13.65 -0.75
N PRO A 107 -7.40 -14.13 0.00
CA PRO A 107 -7.67 -13.62 1.34
C PRO A 107 -6.46 -13.65 2.29
N LEU A 108 -5.63 -14.69 2.20
CA LEU A 108 -4.40 -14.77 3.00
C LEU A 108 -3.39 -13.66 2.66
N ASP A 109 -3.29 -13.28 1.39
CA ASP A 109 -2.44 -12.17 0.94
C ASP A 109 -2.93 -10.87 1.57
N VAL A 110 -4.24 -10.62 1.55
CA VAL A 110 -4.89 -9.46 2.19
C VAL A 110 -4.60 -9.43 3.69
N PHE A 111 -4.69 -10.57 4.38
CA PHE A 111 -4.37 -10.67 5.80
C PHE A 111 -2.91 -10.31 6.09
N ILE A 112 -1.96 -10.85 5.30
CA ILE A 112 -0.53 -10.55 5.46
C ILE A 112 -0.26 -9.07 5.25
N ILE A 113 -0.82 -8.48 4.19
CA ILE A 113 -0.69 -7.05 3.89
C ILE A 113 -1.21 -6.22 5.07
N ALA A 114 -2.41 -6.52 5.56
CA ALA A 114 -3.04 -5.79 6.66
C ALA A 114 -2.25 -5.91 7.96
N ALA A 115 -1.77 -7.11 8.30
CA ALA A 115 -0.96 -7.34 9.48
C ALA A 115 0.37 -6.56 9.43
N LYS A 116 1.04 -6.53 8.27
CA LYS A 116 2.32 -5.82 8.13
C LYS A 116 2.19 -4.29 8.14
N ALA A 117 1.00 -3.76 7.87
CA ALA A 117 0.74 -2.33 7.82
C ALA A 117 -0.09 -1.81 9.00
N ASP A 118 -0.20 -2.59 10.07
CA ASP A 118 -0.96 -2.27 11.27
C ASP A 118 -2.45 -1.95 10.98
N LYS A 119 -3.03 -2.55 9.93
CA LYS A 119 -4.43 -2.38 9.52
C LYS A 119 -5.33 -3.45 10.15
N VAL A 120 -5.42 -3.42 11.47
CA VAL A 120 -6.09 -4.45 12.29
C VAL A 120 -7.51 -4.76 11.80
N LEU A 121 -8.32 -3.73 11.49
CA LEU A 121 -9.70 -3.91 11.03
C LEU A 121 -9.78 -4.77 9.76
N ALA A 122 -8.90 -4.55 8.79
CA ALA A 122 -8.88 -5.35 7.56
C ALA A 122 -8.45 -6.80 7.84
N ALA A 123 -7.46 -7.00 8.71
CA ALA A 123 -7.03 -8.34 9.13
C ALA A 123 -8.16 -9.10 9.85
N GLU A 124 -8.90 -8.44 10.75
CA GLU A 124 -10.05 -9.00 11.45
C GLU A 124 -11.17 -9.41 10.48
N HIS A 125 -11.48 -8.56 9.49
CA HIS A 125 -12.48 -8.89 8.47
C HIS A 125 -12.13 -10.18 7.71
N VAL A 126 -10.85 -10.39 7.39
CA VAL A 126 -10.40 -11.65 6.77
C VAL A 126 -10.58 -12.82 7.73
N VAL A 127 -10.14 -12.71 8.99
CA VAL A 127 -10.23 -13.80 9.98
C VAL A 127 -11.68 -14.21 10.26
N MET A 128 -12.57 -13.24 10.44
CA MET A 128 -13.99 -13.48 10.69
C MET A 128 -14.67 -14.28 9.57
N ARG A 129 -14.16 -14.19 8.34
CA ARG A 129 -14.62 -15.00 7.22
C ARG A 129 -14.25 -16.46 7.40
N TYR A 130 -13.02 -16.76 7.82
CA TYR A 130 -12.55 -18.13 8.03
C TYR A 130 -13.26 -18.81 9.21
N LYS A 131 -13.57 -18.06 10.28
CA LYS A 131 -14.33 -18.58 11.42
C LYS A 131 -15.76 -19.03 11.09
N ARG A 132 -16.34 -18.53 9.98
CA ARG A 132 -17.72 -18.83 9.58
C ARG A 132 -17.86 -20.01 8.61
N ALA A 133 -16.76 -20.62 8.16
CA ALA A 133 -16.81 -21.84 7.37
C ALA A 133 -16.83 -23.05 8.32
N PRO A 134 -17.94 -23.79 8.48
CA PRO A 134 -17.91 -25.04 9.22
C PRO A 134 -16.99 -26.02 8.47
N VAL A 135 -16.10 -26.69 9.20
CA VAL A 135 -15.34 -27.83 8.68
C VAL A 135 -16.32 -29.00 8.53
N THR A 136 -17.09 -29.01 7.45
CA THR A 136 -17.97 -30.14 7.08
C THR A 136 -17.26 -31.02 6.06
N ARG A 137 -16.24 -31.75 6.51
CA ARG A 137 -15.93 -33.05 5.93
C ARG A 137 -15.65 -34.01 7.08
N PRO A 138 -16.52 -35.00 7.31
CA PRO A 138 -16.14 -36.12 8.17
C PRO A 138 -14.94 -36.79 7.51
N ILE A 139 -13.88 -36.99 8.30
CA ILE A 139 -12.82 -37.91 7.95
C ILE A 139 -13.44 -39.30 8.11
N THR A 140 -13.80 -39.94 7.00
CA THR A 140 -14.05 -41.38 7.00
C THR A 140 -12.71 -42.08 7.19
N LEU A 141 -12.53 -42.67 8.38
CA LEU A 141 -11.50 -43.68 8.65
C LEU A 141 -11.92 -45.02 8.03
#